data_AF-A0A4V6L2I3-F1
#
_entry.id   AF-A0A4V6L2I3-F1
#
_cell.length_a   1.000
_cell.length_b   1.000
_cell.length_c   1.000
_cell.angle_alpha   90.00
_cell.angle_beta   90.00
_cell.angle_gamma   90.00
#
_symmetry.space_group_name_H-M   'P 1'
#
loop_
_entity.id
_entity.type
_entity.pdbx_description
1 polymer ?
#
loop_
_entity_poly.entity_id
_entity_poly.type
_entity_poly.pdbx_seq_one_letter_code
_entity_poly.pdbx_strand_id
1 'polypeptide(L)'
;MSTVDAVKKEISESDWVFCCMDEPPYIAQRLVNRACYLFNIPSIYCFSQRSAGKLLFCNPNIQNIGCVDCLLYEQDSDNFQNLVKKFSNYDGKLITANILTNILLLSSWVVKKWLDCVTEKNSNVWNTLFRFDFYSFREDEFKHFSKQSHCPTCGHDFDKSKLWEILKIDE
;
A
#
# COMPACT_ATOMS: atom_id res chain seq x y z
N MET A 1 -18.63 -3.64 8.40
CA MET A 1 -17.61 -4.23 7.51
C MET A 1 -17.25 -3.14 6.52
N SER A 2 -15.98 -2.72 6.44
CA SER A 2 -15.57 -1.64 5.53
C SER A 2 -15.52 -2.20 4.10
N THR A 3 -16.27 -1.60 3.18
CA THR A 3 -16.36 -2.02 1.76
C THR A 3 -15.63 -1.03 0.85
N VAL A 4 -15.40 -1.42 -0.41
CA VAL A 4 -14.83 -0.50 -1.41
C VAL A 4 -15.73 0.72 -1.59
N ASP A 5 -17.05 0.53 -1.61
CA ASP A 5 -18.02 1.63 -1.71
C ASP A 5 -17.95 2.64 -0.54
N ALA A 6 -17.70 2.18 0.68
CA ALA A 6 -17.50 3.08 1.81
C ALA A 6 -16.27 3.96 1.61
N VAL A 7 -15.16 3.39 1.12
CA VAL A 7 -13.94 4.15 0.82
C VAL A 7 -14.16 5.12 -0.33
N LYS A 8 -14.84 4.70 -1.40
CA LYS A 8 -15.19 5.56 -2.54
C LYS A 8 -15.93 6.81 -2.09
N LYS A 9 -16.89 6.68 -1.18
CA LYS A 9 -17.62 7.82 -0.64
C LYS A 9 -16.70 8.81 0.11
N GLU A 10 -15.72 8.30 0.83
CA GLU A 10 -14.78 9.14 1.59
C GLU A 10 -13.80 9.90 0.67
N ILE A 11 -13.35 9.28 -0.43
CA ILE A 11 -12.30 9.85 -1.29
C ILE A 11 -12.82 10.62 -2.51
N SER A 12 -14.14 10.76 -2.68
CA SER A 12 -14.75 11.19 -3.96
C SER A 12 -14.34 12.58 -4.46
N GLU A 13 -13.88 13.46 -3.56
CA GLU A 13 -13.47 14.83 -3.89
C GLU A 13 -11.94 15.04 -3.77
N SER A 14 -11.17 13.95 -3.63
CA SER A 14 -9.73 14.01 -3.39
C SER A 14 -8.92 14.00 -4.68
N ASP A 15 -7.95 14.91 -4.81
CA ASP A 15 -6.93 14.86 -5.86
C ASP A 15 -5.88 13.78 -5.61
N TRP A 16 -5.62 13.48 -4.33
CA TRP A 16 -4.67 12.47 -3.85
C TRP A 16 -5.20 11.79 -2.60
N VAL A 17 -4.89 10.50 -2.44
CA VAL A 17 -5.26 9.73 -1.24
C VAL A 17 -4.02 9.23 -0.50
N PHE A 18 -3.98 9.46 0.81
CA PHE A 18 -2.95 8.91 1.70
C PHE A 18 -3.54 7.80 2.55
N CYS A 19 -3.18 6.56 2.26
CA CYS A 19 -3.55 5.41 3.05
C CYS A 19 -2.52 5.18 4.16
N CYS A 20 -2.89 5.57 5.38
CA CYS A 20 -2.12 5.33 6.61
C CYS A 20 -2.81 4.33 7.55
N MET A 21 -3.81 3.60 7.05
CA MET A 21 -4.50 2.56 7.79
C MET A 21 -3.65 1.29 7.83
N ASP A 22 -3.61 0.64 8.98
CA ASP A 22 -2.93 -0.65 9.18
C ASP A 22 -3.91 -1.82 9.41
N GLU A 23 -5.17 -1.54 9.79
CA GLU A 23 -6.17 -2.54 10.16
C GLU A 23 -7.48 -2.44 9.33
N PRO A 24 -8.08 -3.56 8.88
CA PRO A 24 -7.56 -4.93 9.01
C PRO A 24 -6.32 -5.15 8.12
N PRO A 25 -5.36 -6.01 8.50
CA PRO A 25 -4.06 -6.07 7.86
C PRO A 25 -4.19 -6.49 6.40
N TYR A 26 -3.50 -5.77 5.51
CA TYR A 26 -3.56 -5.91 4.05
C TYR A 26 -4.92 -5.51 3.44
N ILE A 27 -6.05 -5.89 4.05
CA ILE A 27 -7.41 -5.60 3.56
C ILE A 27 -7.67 -4.10 3.45
N ALA A 28 -7.30 -3.32 4.48
CA ALA A 28 -7.54 -1.87 4.48
C ALA A 28 -6.86 -1.18 3.29
N GLN A 29 -5.61 -1.54 3.01
CA GLN A 29 -4.86 -0.98 1.90
C GLN A 29 -5.43 -1.46 0.55
N ARG A 30 -5.88 -2.72 0.46
CA ARG A 30 -6.53 -3.25 -0.74
C ARG A 30 -7.84 -2.54 -1.06
N LEU A 31 -8.67 -2.25 -0.06
CA LEU A 31 -9.92 -1.50 -0.24
C LEU A 31 -9.65 -0.10 -0.82
N VAL A 32 -8.68 0.61 -0.24
CA VAL A 32 -8.26 1.93 -0.74
C VAL A 32 -7.67 1.84 -2.14
N ASN A 33 -6.83 0.84 -2.41
CA ASN A 33 -6.22 0.61 -3.71
C ASN A 33 -7.27 0.38 -4.80
N ARG A 34 -8.28 -0.44 -4.51
CA ARG A 34 -9.39 -0.70 -5.44
C ARG A 34 -10.21 0.57 -5.68
N ALA A 35 -10.58 1.29 -4.62
CA ALA A 35 -11.35 2.53 -4.74
C ALA A 35 -10.60 3.61 -5.55
N CYS A 36 -9.32 3.84 -5.24
CA CYS A 36 -8.48 4.81 -5.95
C CYS A 36 -8.32 4.45 -7.42
N TYR A 37 -8.13 3.16 -7.74
CA TYR A 37 -8.05 2.70 -9.11
C TYR A 37 -9.35 2.97 -9.89
N LEU A 38 -10.51 2.66 -9.29
CA LEU A 38 -11.82 2.88 -9.93
C LEU A 38 -12.12 4.36 -10.19
N PHE A 39 -11.62 5.27 -9.34
CA PHE A 39 -11.78 6.72 -9.51
C PHE A 39 -10.63 7.40 -10.25
N ASN A 40 -9.61 6.65 -10.69
CA ASN A 40 -8.40 7.19 -11.29
C ASN A 40 -7.68 8.22 -10.39
N ILE A 41 -7.68 8.03 -9.07
CA ILE A 41 -7.05 8.93 -8.10
C ILE A 41 -5.65 8.38 -7.73
N PRO A 42 -4.57 9.18 -7.83
CA PRO A 42 -3.26 8.78 -7.34
C PRO A 42 -3.27 8.63 -5.81
N SER A 43 -2.52 7.66 -5.32
CA SER A 43 -2.51 7.29 -3.91
C SER A 43 -1.13 6.95 -3.38
N ILE A 44 -0.98 7.10 -2.07
CA ILE A 44 0.24 6.87 -1.32
C ILE A 44 -0.08 5.94 -0.16
N TYR A 45 0.71 4.88 0.01
CA TYR A 45 0.57 3.92 1.12
C TYR A 45 1.74 4.06 2.06
N CYS A 46 1.44 4.40 3.31
CA CYS A 46 2.41 4.56 4.37
C CYS A 46 2.28 3.40 5.35
N PHE A 47 3.38 2.68 5.56
CA PHE A 47 3.45 1.57 6.51
C PHE A 47 4.39 1.93 7.64
N SER A 48 3.95 1.72 8.87
CA SER A 48 4.74 1.96 10.07
C SER A 48 5.14 0.63 10.70
N GLN A 49 6.42 0.45 10.99
CA GLN A 49 6.96 -0.67 11.75
C GLN A 49 7.84 -0.15 12.90
N ARG A 50 8.24 -1.03 13.82
CA ARG A 50 9.07 -0.64 14.97
C ARG A 50 10.38 0.06 14.59
N SER A 51 11.05 -0.42 13.56
CA SER A 51 12.39 0.02 13.17
C SER A 51 12.44 0.87 11.90
N ALA A 52 11.34 0.95 11.16
CA ALA A 52 11.30 1.64 9.88
C ALA A 52 9.88 2.02 9.46
N GLY A 53 9.79 3.03 8.61
CA GLY A 53 8.63 3.29 7.77
C GLY A 53 8.83 2.72 6.37
N LYS A 54 7.74 2.44 5.67
CA LYS A 54 7.77 2.16 4.23
C LYS A 54 6.75 3.01 3.51
N LEU A 55 7.05 3.28 2.23
CA LEU A 55 6.25 4.15 1.41
C LEU A 55 6.11 3.59 0.00
N LEU A 56 4.90 3.62 -0.51
CA LEU A 56 4.60 3.22 -1.88
C LEU A 56 3.71 4.26 -2.55
N PHE A 57 4.07 4.65 -3.77
CA PHE A 57 3.25 5.48 -4.65
C PHE A 57 2.51 4.61 -5.66
N CYS A 58 1.24 4.91 -5.90
CA CYS A 58 0.43 4.30 -6.94
C CYS A 58 -0.29 5.39 -7.74
N ASN A 59 -0.26 5.31 -9.06
CA ASN A 59 -1.00 6.24 -9.91
C ASN A 59 -1.70 5.47 -11.04
N PRO A 60 -3.04 5.33 -10.99
CA PRO A 60 -3.80 4.61 -12.01
C PRO A 60 -3.76 5.29 -13.39
N ASN A 61 -3.40 6.58 -13.46
CA ASN A 61 -3.31 7.34 -14.71
C ASN A 61 -2.02 7.07 -15.50
N ILE A 62 -1.02 6.40 -14.91
CA ILE A 62 0.26 6.13 -15.55
C ILE A 62 0.29 4.68 -16.05
N GLN A 63 0.59 4.50 -17.33
CA GLN A 63 0.74 3.17 -17.91
C GLN A 63 1.94 2.42 -17.31
N ASN A 64 1.83 1.09 -17.21
CA ASN A 64 2.88 0.18 -16.72
C ASN A 64 3.33 0.39 -15.26
N ILE A 65 2.59 1.18 -14.47
CA ILE A 65 2.81 1.28 -13.03
C ILE A 65 1.94 0.25 -12.30
N GLY A 66 2.56 -0.49 -11.38
CA GLY A 66 1.89 -1.45 -10.52
C GLY A 66 1.22 -0.77 -9.33
N CYS A 67 0.16 -1.40 -8.83
CA CYS A 67 -0.56 -0.96 -7.64
C CYS A 67 -0.15 -1.78 -6.40
N VAL A 68 -0.80 -1.57 -5.26
CA VAL A 68 -0.56 -2.36 -4.02
C VAL A 68 -0.69 -3.86 -4.28
N ASP A 69 -1.75 -4.28 -4.98
CA ASP A 69 -1.96 -5.70 -5.31
C ASP A 69 -0.86 -6.29 -6.22
N CYS A 70 -0.18 -5.49 -7.05
CA CYS A 70 0.98 -5.98 -7.82
C CYS A 70 2.16 -6.29 -6.90
N LEU A 71 2.42 -5.43 -5.91
CA LEU A 71 3.45 -5.69 -4.89
C LEU A 71 3.12 -6.96 -4.08
N LEU A 72 1.85 -7.16 -3.71
CA LEU A 72 1.42 -8.35 -2.98
C LEU A 72 1.51 -9.62 -3.83
N TYR A 73 1.19 -9.54 -5.13
CA TYR A 73 1.34 -10.66 -6.06
C TYR A 73 2.79 -11.16 -6.11
N GLU A 74 3.78 -10.27 -6.16
CA GLU A 74 5.18 -10.69 -6.13
C GLU A 74 5.66 -11.30 -4.81
N GLN A 75 4.86 -11.19 -3.75
CA GLN A 75 5.13 -11.83 -2.45
C GLN A 75 4.36 -13.13 -2.27
N ASP A 76 3.56 -13.53 -3.26
CA ASP A 76 2.62 -14.65 -3.20
C ASP A 76 3.35 -16.00 -3.14
N SER A 77 3.78 -16.32 -1.92
CA SER A 77 4.43 -17.57 -1.54
C SER A 77 3.62 -18.24 -0.44
N ASP A 78 3.74 -19.57 -0.31
CA ASP A 78 3.07 -20.31 0.76
C ASP A 78 3.36 -19.73 2.15
N ASN A 79 4.59 -19.26 2.38
CA ASN A 79 4.98 -18.61 3.63
C ASN A 79 4.23 -17.30 3.87
N PHE A 80 4.12 -16.46 2.84
CA PHE A 80 3.39 -15.20 2.93
C PHE A 80 1.89 -15.44 3.12
N GLN A 81 1.28 -16.36 2.35
CA GLN A 81 -0.12 -16.74 2.52
C GLN A 81 -0.42 -17.24 3.94
N ASN A 82 0.47 -18.08 4.50
CA ASN A 82 0.33 -18.57 5.87
C ASN A 82 0.46 -17.43 6.90
N LEU A 83 1.35 -16.46 6.68
CA LEU A 83 1.49 -15.28 7.54
C LEU A 83 0.20 -14.44 7.52
N VAL A 84 -0.31 -14.11 6.32
CA VAL A 84 -1.54 -13.34 6.15
C VAL A 84 -2.72 -14.05 6.82
N LYS A 85 -2.89 -15.35 6.59
CA LYS A 85 -3.95 -16.15 7.21
C LYS A 85 -3.89 -16.12 8.74
N LYS A 86 -2.69 -16.14 9.32
CA LYS A 86 -2.52 -16.00 10.78
C LYS A 86 -2.97 -14.64 11.28
N PHE A 87 -2.67 -13.55 10.56
CA PHE A 87 -3.15 -12.22 10.93
C PHE A 87 -4.67 -12.09 10.80
N SER A 88 -5.27 -12.63 9.73
CA SER A 88 -6.73 -12.57 9.52
C SER A 88 -7.53 -13.34 10.56
N ASN A 89 -6.94 -14.41 11.14
CA ASN A 89 -7.57 -15.24 12.16
C ASN A 89 -7.13 -14.89 13.59
N TYR A 90 -6.38 -13.80 13.78
CA TYR A 90 -5.91 -13.40 15.09
C TYR A 90 -6.98 -12.55 15.79
N ASP A 91 -7.61 -13.10 16.83
CA ASP A 91 -8.68 -12.42 17.58
C ASP A 91 -8.14 -11.35 18.56
N GLY A 92 -6.82 -11.23 18.70
CA GLY A 92 -6.18 -10.22 19.53
C GLY A 92 -5.94 -8.90 18.79
N LYS A 93 -5.59 -7.85 19.54
CA LYS A 93 -5.16 -6.59 18.93
C LYS A 93 -3.69 -6.68 18.54
N LEU A 94 -3.40 -6.56 17.25
CA LEU A 94 -2.03 -6.36 16.78
C LEU A 94 -1.61 -4.93 17.15
N ILE A 95 -0.63 -4.81 18.05
CA ILE A 95 -0.12 -3.49 18.45
C ILE A 95 1.18 -3.26 17.71
N THR A 96 1.14 -2.35 16.74
CA THR A 96 2.36 -1.81 16.12
C THR A 96 3.12 -1.00 17.16
N ALA A 97 4.23 -1.55 17.66
CA ALA A 97 5.10 -0.86 18.61
C ALA A 97 5.81 0.30 17.90
N ASN A 98 5.32 1.53 18.07
CA ASN A 98 5.97 2.73 17.56
C ASN A 98 5.95 3.87 18.59
N ILE A 99 6.82 4.86 18.42
CA ILE A 99 6.93 6.05 19.27
C ILE A 99 6.63 7.32 18.49
N LEU A 100 6.21 8.38 19.20
CA LEU A 100 5.81 9.64 18.59
C LEU A 100 6.88 10.21 17.63
N THR A 101 8.15 10.18 18.02
CA THR A 101 9.24 10.71 17.21
C THR A 101 9.37 10.01 15.85
N ASN A 102 9.20 8.69 15.82
CA ASN A 102 9.24 7.92 14.58
C ASN A 102 8.05 8.25 13.68
N ILE A 103 6.86 8.45 14.26
CA ILE A 103 5.66 8.84 13.50
C ILE A 103 5.82 10.24 12.91
N LEU A 104 6.41 11.18 13.66
CA LEU A 104 6.72 12.53 13.15
C LEU A 104 7.71 12.47 11.99
N LEU A 105 8.80 11.71 12.14
CA LEU A 105 9.79 11.51 11.08
C LEU A 105 9.17 10.87 9.83
N LEU A 106 8.39 9.80 10.02
CA LEU A 106 7.70 9.10 8.93
C LEU A 106 6.75 10.05 8.20
N SER A 107 5.93 10.80 8.93
CA SER A 107 4.99 11.78 8.34
C SER A 107 5.73 12.85 7.53
N SER A 108 6.80 13.43 8.10
CA SER A 108 7.61 14.44 7.40
C SER A 108 8.27 13.88 6.13
N TRP A 109 8.80 12.67 6.21
CA TRP A 109 9.41 11.98 5.07
C TRP A 109 8.41 11.71 3.95
N VAL A 110 7.23 11.19 4.29
CA VAL A 110 6.15 10.92 3.32
C VAL A 110 5.70 12.19 2.60
N VAL A 111 5.41 13.26 3.34
CA VAL A 111 4.99 14.54 2.76
C VAL A 111 6.09 15.12 1.87
N LYS A 112 7.36 15.03 2.30
CA LYS A 112 8.49 15.50 1.49
C LYS A 112 8.60 14.75 0.17
N LYS A 113 8.51 13.41 0.16
CA LYS A 113 8.55 12.63 -1.08
C LYS A 113 7.36 12.93 -1.99
N TRP A 114 6.17 13.10 -1.42
CA TRP A 114 4.99 13.50 -2.19
C TRP A 114 5.20 14.86 -2.86
N LEU A 115 5.67 15.86 -2.11
CA LEU A 115 5.98 17.19 -2.64
C LEU A 115 7.01 17.11 -3.77
N ASP A 116 8.06 16.30 -3.63
CA ASP A 116 9.07 16.13 -4.68
C ASP A 116 8.51 15.44 -5.92
N CYS A 117 7.56 14.50 -5.76
CA CYS A 117 6.85 13.88 -6.87
C CYS A 117 5.95 14.89 -7.60
N VAL A 118 5.11 15.64 -6.89
CA VAL A 118 4.15 16.57 -7.52
C VAL A 118 4.80 17.85 -8.07
N THR A 119 5.99 18.20 -7.58
CA THR A 119 6.79 19.31 -8.12
C THR A 119 7.83 18.86 -9.15
N GLU A 120 7.74 17.61 -9.62
CA GLU A 120 8.61 17.02 -10.64
C GLU A 120 10.11 17.02 -10.29
N LYS A 121 10.45 17.18 -9.02
CA LYS A 121 11.85 17.10 -8.53
C LYS A 121 12.35 15.66 -8.44
N ASN A 122 11.44 14.69 -8.37
CA ASN A 122 11.78 13.27 -8.38
C ASN A 122 10.68 12.44 -9.07
N SER A 123 10.95 11.98 -10.29
CA SER A 123 10.02 11.18 -11.08
C SER A 123 10.16 9.67 -10.90
N ASN A 124 11.18 9.20 -10.16
CA ASN A 124 11.50 7.77 -10.02
C ASN A 124 10.88 7.12 -8.76
N VAL A 125 9.66 7.53 -8.38
CA VAL A 125 8.98 6.99 -7.18
C VAL A 125 8.10 5.77 -7.47
N TRP A 126 7.80 5.51 -8.73
CA TRP A 126 6.89 4.46 -9.14
C TRP A 126 7.54 3.09 -9.05
N ASN A 127 6.71 2.04 -8.91
CA ASN A 127 7.18 0.64 -8.93
C ASN A 127 8.27 0.31 -7.88
N THR A 128 8.35 1.13 -6.82
CA THR A 128 9.38 1.03 -5.78
C THR A 128 8.74 1.16 -4.41
N LEU A 129 8.98 0.17 -3.56
CA LEU A 129 8.71 0.24 -2.14
C LEU A 129 9.93 0.85 -1.46
N PHE A 130 9.81 2.08 -0.98
CA PHE A 130 10.86 2.73 -0.21
C PHE A 130 10.81 2.29 1.25
N ARG A 131 11.96 2.30 1.92
CA ARG A 131 12.09 2.09 3.36
C ARG A 131 12.89 3.22 3.97
N PHE A 132 12.39 3.78 5.06
CA PHE A 132 13.13 4.74 5.88
C PHE A 132 13.44 4.11 7.23
N ASP A 133 14.73 3.95 7.53
CA ASP A 133 15.21 3.34 8.78
C ASP A 133 15.27 4.36 9.91
N PHE A 134 14.57 4.11 11.02
CA PHE A 134 14.47 5.05 12.14
C PHE A 134 15.74 5.12 13.00
N TYR A 135 16.65 4.15 12.88
CA TYR A 135 17.90 4.14 13.66
C TYR A 135 19.04 4.84 12.93
N SER A 136 19.14 4.62 11.62
CA SER A 136 20.20 5.18 10.79
C SER A 136 19.81 6.46 10.04
N PHE A 137 18.51 6.80 10.03
CA PHE A 137 17.94 7.92 9.27
C PHE A 137 18.24 7.84 7.77
N ARG A 138 18.33 6.62 7.24
CA ARG A 138 18.60 6.35 5.83
C ARG A 138 17.34 5.91 5.12
N GLU A 139 17.22 6.38 3.89
CA GLU A 139 16.25 5.89 2.92
C GLU A 139 16.92 4.88 1.99
N ASP A 140 16.23 3.76 1.75
CA ASP A 140 16.61 2.74 0.78
C ASP A 140 15.45 2.43 -0.17
N GLU A 141 15.77 2.13 -1.42
CA GLU A 141 14.87 1.46 -2.36
C GLU A 141 14.76 -0.02 -1.98
N PHE A 142 13.84 -0.33 -1.07
CA PHE A 142 13.78 -1.65 -0.43
C PHE A 142 13.37 -2.77 -1.40
N LYS A 143 12.44 -2.48 -2.32
CA LYS A 143 12.03 -3.45 -3.34
C LYS A 143 11.51 -2.73 -4.58
N HIS A 144 12.01 -3.15 -5.73
CA HIS A 144 11.39 -2.86 -7.02
C HIS A 144 10.40 -3.97 -7.39
N PHE A 145 9.31 -3.61 -8.06
CA PHE A 145 8.28 -4.54 -8.52
C PHE A 145 7.71 -4.06 -9.85
N SER A 146 7.04 -4.95 -10.60
CA SER A 146 6.41 -4.58 -11.87
C SER A 146 4.88 -4.70 -11.83
N LYS A 147 4.21 -4.02 -12.76
CA LYS A 147 2.77 -4.21 -12.99
C LYS A 147 2.52 -5.66 -13.42
N GLN A 148 1.63 -6.35 -12.71
CA GLN A 148 1.27 -7.74 -12.99
C GLN A 148 0.01 -7.79 -13.88
N SER A 149 0.05 -8.59 -14.95
CA SER A 149 -1.11 -8.84 -15.83
C SER A 149 -2.29 -9.44 -15.09
N HIS A 150 -1.99 -10.28 -14.09
CA HIS A 150 -2.96 -11.03 -13.30
C HIS A 150 -3.39 -10.35 -11.99
N CYS A 151 -3.03 -9.08 -11.81
CA CYS A 151 -3.38 -8.31 -10.61
C CYS A 151 -4.91 -8.15 -10.46
N PRO A 152 -5.51 -8.42 -9.27
CA PRO A 152 -6.94 -8.23 -9.01
C PRO A 152 -7.47 -6.82 -9.25
N THR A 153 -6.62 -5.82 -9.04
CA THR A 153 -7.04 -4.42 -9.12
C THR A 153 -6.81 -3.83 -10.51
N CYS A 154 -5.58 -3.93 -11.04
CA CYS A 154 -5.16 -3.22 -12.26
C CYS A 154 -4.76 -4.13 -13.42
N GLY A 155 -4.89 -5.45 -13.25
CA GLY A 155 -4.65 -6.45 -14.28
C GLY A 155 -5.86 -6.65 -15.19
N HIS A 156 -5.68 -7.44 -16.25
CA HIS A 156 -6.74 -7.78 -17.21
C HIS A 156 -7.20 -9.24 -17.09
N ASP A 157 -6.33 -10.14 -16.62
CA ASP A 157 -6.59 -11.58 -16.56
C ASP A 157 -6.53 -12.06 -15.10
N PHE A 158 -7.61 -11.96 -14.33
CA PHE A 158 -7.55 -12.26 -12.90
C PHE A 158 -7.18 -13.72 -12.59
N ASP A 159 -6.09 -13.92 -11.85
CA ASP A 159 -5.65 -15.24 -11.38
C ASP A 159 -6.30 -15.57 -10.02
N LYS A 160 -6.79 -16.80 -9.88
CA LYS A 160 -7.43 -17.30 -8.65
C LYS A 160 -6.37 -17.86 -7.69
N SER A 161 -5.36 -17.06 -7.37
CA SER A 161 -4.44 -17.42 -6.29
C SER A 161 -5.19 -17.50 -4.96
N LYS A 162 -4.78 -18.47 -4.13
CA LYS A 162 -5.21 -18.65 -2.75
C LYS A 162 -4.99 -17.40 -1.90
N LEU A 163 -3.99 -16.58 -2.21
CA LEU A 163 -3.78 -15.30 -1.54
C LEU A 163 -5.01 -14.39 -1.65
N TRP A 164 -5.64 -14.34 -2.83
CA TRP A 164 -6.78 -13.46 -3.09
C TRP A 164 -8.08 -13.98 -2.49
N GLU A 165 -8.17 -15.29 -2.24
CA GLU A 165 -9.25 -15.88 -1.44
C GLU A 165 -9.13 -15.48 0.04
N ILE A 166 -7.91 -15.50 0.60
CA ILE A 166 -7.63 -15.10 1.98
C ILE A 166 -7.84 -13.58 2.14
N LEU A 167 -7.39 -12.80 1.17
CA LEU A 167 -7.44 -11.34 1.21
C LEU A 167 -8.72 -10.75 0.58
N LYS A 168 -9.77 -11.54 0.40
CA LYS A 168 -10.97 -11.11 -0.32
C LYS A 168 -11.52 -9.78 0.24
N ILE A 169 -11.82 -8.86 -0.67
CA ILE A 169 -12.48 -7.58 -0.37
C ILE A 169 -13.90 -7.61 -0.92
N ASP A 170 -14.82 -6.97 -0.20
CA ASP A 170 -16.19 -6.78 -0.65
C ASP A 170 -16.27 -5.47 -1.44
N GLU A 171 -16.70 -5.57 -2.70
CA GLU A 171 -16.93 -4.42 -3.58
C GLU A 171 -18.16 -3.62 -3.13
#